data_AF-A0A9X2S2F4-F1
#
_entry.id   AF-A0A9X2S2F4-F1
#
_cell.length_a   1.000
_cell.length_b   1.000
_cell.length_c   1.000
_cell.angle_alpha   90.00
_cell.angle_beta   90.00
_cell.angle_gamma   90.00
#
_symmetry.space_group_name_H-M   'P 1'
#
loop_
_entity.id
_entity.type
_entity.pdbx_description
1 polymer ?
#
loop_
_entity_poly.entity_id
_entity_poly.type
_entity_poly.pdbx_seq_one_letter_code
_entity_poly.pdbx_strand_id
1 'polypeptide(L)'
;MKYILLDTNIVIDMVIDRRNQVTDAVLESFIKLLDYNEIKLIVPEIVKVETHRHLKEELNLVGEQIKKVMKNIDNLYGIATYKIDGLDIQEYKKHSKEGLNNAYKMYQKNEKKYNSNLVKTIDMVFNHKNSVVIPCDNFLSNAVMKRRIYKRAPFHKEKKESYADGLITETLINLGQYITLESSDEICFVTGNYSDFCVGKEDRTTLHADIVNDINEVGVPCKVKCINTFGELIGKELKDNVKTANLSDEFAKELQIQYEEEMKQFESYFRDMDRESADLTPMNGYTDKLEDNLISSDFVSDIVEKFEELNNIYETIENEGYNVIYEELRDMLISTRASEISGILEEFKNVFDQSSSLPNIGSGLLEDFTVEDLTIVFEWLDNQQRLMNAILDIDKLPDNIEYGDTVEIKDSEFNTLKFSLDDLILFPEEGTSEDIDMRLNTANGEILARGSVSVTYGFIKFDEDGGVGDGLEDDISYSYEDITDALEVVISEWKELVDEQIDIACQLKEQFQLD
;
A
#
# COMPACT_ATOMS: atom_id res chain seq x y z
N MET A 1 -40.16 6.47 -28.26
CA MET A 1 -38.74 6.68 -28.64
C MET A 1 -37.94 6.98 -27.38
N LYS A 2 -36.67 6.54 -27.28
CA LYS A 2 -35.81 6.88 -26.14
C LYS A 2 -34.89 8.04 -26.50
N TYR A 3 -34.93 9.10 -25.71
CA TYR A 3 -34.08 10.29 -25.83
C TYR A 3 -33.02 10.26 -24.74
N ILE A 4 -31.74 10.31 -25.13
CA ILE A 4 -30.61 10.25 -24.20
C ILE A 4 -30.02 11.65 -24.07
N LEU A 5 -29.97 12.20 -22.85
CA LEU A 5 -29.29 13.45 -22.54
C LEU A 5 -28.05 13.13 -21.71
N LEU A 6 -26.86 13.42 -22.24
CA LEU A 6 -25.59 13.11 -21.58
C LEU A 6 -24.99 14.38 -20.94
N ASP A 7 -24.51 14.22 -19.71
CA ASP A 7 -23.64 15.18 -19.04
C ASP A 7 -22.21 15.14 -19.63
N THR A 8 -21.46 16.25 -19.52
CA THR A 8 -20.09 16.41 -20.02
C THR A 8 -19.17 15.30 -19.51
N ASN A 9 -19.26 14.94 -18.23
CA ASN A 9 -18.41 13.90 -17.63
C ASN A 9 -18.67 12.52 -18.23
N ILE A 10 -19.93 12.18 -18.49
CA ILE A 10 -20.31 10.90 -19.09
C ILE A 10 -19.81 10.79 -20.53
N VAL A 11 -19.83 11.90 -21.29
CA VAL A 11 -19.28 11.91 -22.65
C VAL A 11 -17.76 11.71 -22.64
N ILE A 12 -17.05 12.29 -21.67
CA ILE A 12 -15.60 12.08 -21.54
C ILE A 12 -15.32 10.61 -21.16
N ASP A 13 -16.07 10.07 -20.21
CA ASP A 13 -15.94 8.67 -19.79
C ASP A 13 -16.20 7.71 -20.96
N MET A 14 -17.12 8.04 -21.86
CA MET A 14 -17.43 7.26 -23.08
C MET A 14 -16.25 7.12 -24.06
N VAL A 15 -15.24 7.99 -24.02
CA VAL A 15 -14.14 7.96 -25.02
C VAL A 15 -12.75 7.93 -24.42
N ILE A 16 -12.59 8.29 -23.16
CA ILE A 16 -11.33 8.19 -22.43
C ILE A 16 -11.58 7.28 -21.25
N ASP A 17 -10.85 6.17 -21.23
CA ASP A 17 -10.94 5.18 -20.18
C ASP A 17 -10.26 5.67 -18.88
N ARG A 18 -10.91 6.61 -18.18
CA ARG A 18 -10.38 7.22 -16.95
C ARG A 18 -10.45 6.28 -15.74
N ARG A 19 -11.19 5.18 -15.85
CA ARG A 19 -11.57 4.31 -14.72
C ARG A 19 -11.50 2.81 -15.02
N ASN A 20 -10.93 2.39 -16.15
CA ASN A 20 -11.00 1.02 -16.70
C ASN A 20 -12.44 0.56 -17.04
N GLN A 21 -13.28 1.49 -17.49
CA GLN A 21 -14.73 1.36 -17.64
C GLN A 21 -15.20 1.32 -19.10
N VAL A 22 -14.37 1.69 -20.09
CA VAL A 22 -14.84 1.77 -21.49
C VAL A 22 -13.99 0.98 -22.46
N THR A 23 -14.66 0.07 -23.17
CA THR A 23 -14.15 -0.64 -24.33
C THR A 23 -14.66 0.00 -25.62
N ASP A 24 -13.88 -0.06 -26.71
CA ASP A 24 -14.32 0.36 -28.07
C ASP A 24 -15.71 -0.20 -28.43
N ALA A 25 -15.99 -1.39 -27.91
CA ALA A 25 -17.24 -2.13 -27.93
C ALA A 25 -18.47 -1.33 -27.45
N VAL A 26 -18.42 -0.67 -26.27
CA VAL A 26 -19.58 0.05 -25.69
C VAL A 26 -19.97 1.24 -26.58
N LEU A 27 -18.97 1.99 -27.02
CA LEU A 27 -19.14 3.13 -27.91
C LEU A 27 -19.70 2.70 -29.29
N GLU A 28 -19.16 1.63 -29.88
CA GLU A 28 -19.70 1.08 -31.14
C GLU A 28 -21.18 0.69 -31.02
N SER A 29 -21.59 0.20 -29.85
CA SER A 29 -22.97 -0.19 -29.58
C SER A 29 -23.89 1.01 -29.48
N PHE A 30 -23.45 2.06 -28.80
CA PHE A 30 -24.20 3.32 -28.75
C PHE A 30 -24.36 3.94 -30.15
N ILE A 31 -23.31 3.90 -30.97
CA ILE A 31 -23.37 4.36 -32.37
C ILE A 31 -24.35 3.50 -33.18
N LYS A 32 -24.34 2.16 -33.03
CA LYS A 32 -25.30 1.29 -33.71
C LYS A 32 -26.75 1.57 -33.30
N LEU A 33 -27.02 1.78 -32.01
CA LEU A 33 -28.35 2.16 -31.52
C LEU A 33 -28.83 3.47 -32.17
N LEU A 34 -27.92 4.43 -32.33
CA LEU A 34 -28.19 5.64 -33.10
C LEU A 34 -28.43 5.32 -34.57
N ASP A 35 -27.61 4.50 -35.24
CA ASP A 35 -27.74 4.17 -36.66
C ASP A 35 -29.09 3.54 -37.02
N TYR A 36 -29.55 2.60 -36.17
CA TYR A 36 -30.82 1.88 -36.30
C TYR A 36 -32.04 2.69 -35.82
N ASN A 37 -31.84 3.92 -35.34
CA ASN A 37 -32.92 4.79 -34.84
C ASN A 37 -33.68 4.17 -33.66
N GLU A 38 -32.98 3.40 -32.82
CA GLU A 38 -33.50 2.87 -31.56
C GLU A 38 -33.48 3.93 -30.45
N ILE A 39 -32.51 4.85 -30.53
CA ILE A 39 -32.36 5.98 -29.62
C ILE A 39 -32.12 7.29 -30.38
N LYS A 40 -32.40 8.41 -29.71
CA LYS A 40 -32.00 9.75 -30.14
C LYS A 40 -31.16 10.42 -29.08
N LEU A 41 -30.04 11.03 -29.46
CA LEU A 41 -29.16 11.74 -28.53
C LEU A 41 -29.53 13.23 -28.51
N ILE A 42 -29.61 13.82 -27.32
CA ILE A 42 -29.77 15.25 -27.09
C ILE A 42 -28.42 15.79 -26.63
N VAL A 43 -27.90 16.79 -27.35
CA VAL A 43 -26.60 17.39 -27.06
C VAL A 43 -26.79 18.88 -26.78
N PRO A 44 -26.78 19.33 -25.51
CA PRO A 44 -26.71 20.75 -25.21
C PRO A 44 -25.43 21.34 -25.81
N GLU A 45 -25.51 22.52 -26.42
CA GLU A 45 -24.34 23.18 -27.01
C GLU A 45 -23.20 23.37 -26.00
N ILE A 46 -23.52 23.63 -24.74
CA ILE A 46 -22.53 23.76 -23.67
C ILE A 46 -21.75 22.46 -23.44
N VAL A 47 -22.41 21.30 -23.46
CA VAL A 47 -21.76 19.98 -23.32
C VAL A 47 -20.79 19.77 -24.47
N LYS A 48 -21.20 20.12 -25.70
CA LYS A 48 -20.31 20.04 -26.87
C LYS A 48 -19.04 20.88 -26.67
N VAL A 49 -19.18 22.12 -26.20
CA VAL A 49 -18.02 23.01 -25.98
C VAL A 49 -17.12 22.50 -24.86
N GLU A 50 -17.69 22.07 -23.73
CA GLU A 50 -16.93 21.58 -22.59
C GLU A 50 -16.19 20.28 -22.88
N THR A 51 -16.83 19.32 -23.55
CA THR A 51 -16.18 18.07 -23.93
C THR A 51 -14.94 18.36 -24.78
N HIS A 52 -15.03 19.22 -25.80
CA HIS A 52 -13.87 19.57 -26.63
C HIS A 52 -12.74 20.25 -25.85
N ARG A 53 -13.08 21.06 -24.83
CA ARG A 53 -12.09 21.70 -23.96
C ARG A 53 -11.37 20.67 -23.08
N HIS A 54 -12.12 19.79 -22.44
CA HIS A 54 -11.60 18.85 -21.44
C HIS A 54 -10.89 17.64 -22.03
N LEU A 55 -11.25 17.18 -23.25
CA LEU A 55 -10.57 16.06 -23.91
C LEU A 55 -9.05 16.23 -24.00
N LYS A 56 -8.60 17.45 -24.27
CA LYS A 56 -7.17 17.74 -24.40
C LYS A 56 -6.45 17.67 -23.05
N GLU A 57 -7.11 18.14 -22.00
CA GLU A 57 -6.59 18.09 -20.63
C GLU A 57 -6.47 16.64 -20.15
N GLU A 58 -7.54 15.86 -20.34
CA GLU A 58 -7.62 14.45 -19.97
C GLU A 58 -6.61 13.57 -20.72
N LEU A 59 -6.42 13.81 -22.02
CA LEU A 59 -5.36 13.13 -22.79
C LEU A 59 -3.97 13.39 -22.20
N ASN A 60 -3.67 14.63 -21.82
CA ASN A 60 -2.36 14.94 -21.24
C ASN A 60 -2.11 14.15 -19.93
N LEU A 61 -3.16 13.93 -19.13
CA LEU A 61 -3.07 13.15 -17.90
C LEU A 61 -2.63 11.70 -18.14
N VAL A 62 -3.02 11.08 -19.26
CA VAL A 62 -2.54 9.73 -19.62
C VAL A 62 -1.01 9.68 -19.71
N GLY A 63 -0.42 10.69 -20.35
CA GLY A 63 1.04 10.81 -20.45
C GLY A 63 1.72 11.09 -19.11
N GLU A 64 1.05 11.83 -18.21
CA GLU A 64 1.56 12.08 -16.85
C GLU A 64 1.50 10.84 -15.96
N GLN A 65 0.45 10.02 -16.06
CA GLN A 65 0.33 8.78 -15.30
C GLN A 65 1.44 7.78 -15.67
N ILE A 66 1.74 7.60 -16.97
CA ILE A 66 2.84 6.74 -17.41
C ILE A 66 4.18 7.22 -16.82
N LYS A 67 4.42 8.54 -16.80
CA LYS A 67 5.61 9.13 -16.16
C LYS A 67 5.65 8.91 -14.66
N LYS A 68 4.50 9.02 -13.98
CA LYS A 68 4.39 8.80 -12.53
C LYS A 68 4.78 7.36 -12.17
N VAL A 69 4.27 6.37 -12.91
CA VAL A 69 4.65 4.96 -12.74
C VAL A 69 6.14 4.75 -12.99
N MET A 70 6.71 5.35 -14.04
CA MET A 70 8.16 5.27 -14.29
C MET A 70 9.00 5.85 -13.15
N LYS A 71 8.52 6.94 -12.52
CA LYS A 71 9.17 7.56 -11.36
C LYS A 71 9.06 6.68 -10.11
N ASN A 72 7.93 6.00 -9.91
CA ASN A 72 7.79 5.04 -8.83
C ASN A 72 8.77 3.85 -8.99
N ILE A 73 9.00 3.39 -10.23
CA ILE A 73 10.02 2.37 -10.51
C ILE A 73 11.45 2.88 -10.22
N ASP A 74 11.73 4.18 -10.44
CA ASP A 74 13.02 4.77 -10.05
C ASP A 74 13.29 4.67 -8.55
N ASN A 75 12.23 4.84 -7.76
CA ASN A 75 12.28 4.85 -6.30
C ASN A 75 12.44 3.45 -5.69
N LEU A 76 12.25 2.37 -6.46
CA LEU A 76 12.54 1.02 -5.99
C LEU A 76 14.00 0.95 -5.53
N TYR A 77 14.29 0.37 -4.40
CA TYR A 77 15.67 0.08 -3.98
C TYR A 77 15.85 -1.43 -3.92
N GLY A 78 17.09 -1.87 -3.92
CA GLY A 78 17.41 -3.29 -3.89
C GLY A 78 18.76 -3.50 -3.26
N ILE A 79 19.07 -4.77 -3.00
CA ILE A 79 20.18 -5.18 -2.16
C ILE A 79 21.49 -5.04 -2.96
N ALA A 80 22.42 -4.20 -2.47
CA ALA A 80 23.63 -3.81 -3.21
C ALA A 80 24.77 -4.84 -3.17
N THR A 81 24.62 -5.90 -2.39
CA THR A 81 25.70 -6.86 -2.08
C THR A 81 25.14 -8.27 -1.99
N TYR A 82 25.41 -9.13 -2.98
CA TYR A 82 25.98 -10.48 -2.84
C TYR A 82 26.09 -11.21 -4.19
N LYS A 83 26.98 -12.21 -4.24
CA LYS A 83 27.28 -13.12 -5.37
C LYS A 83 26.26 -14.27 -5.48
N ILE A 84 24.96 -13.99 -5.31
CA ILE A 84 23.88 -14.98 -5.42
C ILE A 84 23.10 -14.64 -6.69
N ASP A 85 22.85 -15.62 -7.57
CA ASP A 85 21.94 -15.45 -8.71
C ASP A 85 20.53 -15.14 -8.16
N GLY A 86 20.03 -13.92 -8.40
CA GLY A 86 18.80 -13.40 -7.80
C GLY A 86 18.35 -12.08 -8.43
N LEU A 87 17.51 -11.32 -7.71
CA LEU A 87 16.90 -10.06 -8.20
C LEU A 87 17.95 -8.94 -8.35
N ASP A 88 18.47 -8.75 -9.56
CA ASP A 88 19.20 -7.53 -9.92
C ASP A 88 18.20 -6.38 -10.10
N ILE A 89 18.09 -5.52 -9.09
CA ILE A 89 17.17 -4.38 -9.11
C ILE A 89 17.49 -3.39 -10.24
N GLN A 90 18.75 -3.27 -10.68
CA GLN A 90 19.14 -2.40 -11.79
C GLN A 90 18.68 -3.00 -13.13
N GLU A 91 18.86 -4.31 -13.30
CA GLU A 91 18.36 -5.03 -14.47
C GLU A 91 16.82 -5.03 -14.51
N TYR A 92 16.15 -5.27 -13.38
CA TYR A 92 14.70 -5.22 -13.26
C TYR A 92 14.15 -3.82 -13.57
N LYS A 93 14.71 -2.76 -12.95
CA LYS A 93 14.35 -1.36 -13.25
C LYS A 93 14.47 -1.08 -14.74
N LYS A 94 15.55 -1.55 -15.37
CA LYS A 94 15.79 -1.36 -16.79
C LYS A 94 14.75 -2.08 -17.63
N HIS A 95 14.50 -3.36 -17.39
CA HIS A 95 13.55 -4.18 -18.15
C HIS A 95 12.11 -3.67 -17.99
N SER A 96 11.68 -3.36 -16.76
CA SER A 96 10.35 -2.82 -16.46
C SER A 96 10.13 -1.44 -17.11
N LYS A 97 11.18 -0.61 -17.17
CA LYS A 97 11.12 0.70 -17.84
C LYS A 97 11.17 0.62 -19.36
N GLU A 98 11.77 -0.39 -19.96
CA GLU A 98 11.84 -0.50 -21.42
C GLU A 98 10.45 -0.60 -22.03
N GLY A 99 9.56 -1.42 -21.46
CA GLY A 99 8.16 -1.51 -21.86
C GLY A 99 7.40 -0.18 -21.72
N LEU A 100 7.52 0.47 -20.55
CA LEU A 100 6.85 1.75 -20.28
C LEU A 100 7.40 2.91 -21.10
N ASN A 101 8.71 2.98 -21.34
CA ASN A 101 9.32 3.97 -22.23
C ASN A 101 8.85 3.80 -23.67
N ASN A 102 8.71 2.55 -24.13
CA ASN A 102 8.17 2.27 -25.46
C ASN A 102 6.71 2.70 -25.56
N ALA A 103 5.89 2.38 -24.57
CA ALA A 103 4.50 2.85 -24.47
C ALA A 103 4.42 4.39 -24.46
N TYR A 104 5.26 5.06 -23.66
CA TYR A 104 5.31 6.52 -23.58
C TYR A 104 5.77 7.17 -24.91
N LYS A 105 6.79 6.62 -25.56
CA LYS A 105 7.24 7.09 -26.88
C LYS A 105 6.18 6.88 -27.96
N MET A 106 5.49 5.75 -27.93
CA MET A 106 4.34 5.49 -28.82
C MET A 106 3.22 6.49 -28.55
N TYR A 107 2.95 6.79 -27.28
CA TYR A 107 1.98 7.81 -26.89
C TYR A 107 2.34 9.18 -27.45
N GLN A 108 3.55 9.68 -27.17
CA GLN A 108 4.03 10.98 -27.67
C GLN A 108 4.01 11.08 -29.21
N LYS A 109 4.43 10.01 -29.89
CA LYS A 109 4.47 9.97 -31.36
C LYS A 109 3.06 10.07 -31.97
N ASN A 110 2.06 9.51 -31.28
CA ASN A 110 0.69 9.42 -31.76
C ASN A 110 -0.28 10.40 -31.08
N GLU A 111 0.17 11.21 -30.11
CA GLU A 111 -0.67 12.11 -29.30
C GLU A 111 -1.61 12.97 -30.16
N LYS A 112 -1.07 13.64 -31.18
CA LYS A 112 -1.87 14.42 -32.14
C LYS A 112 -2.90 13.58 -32.88
N LYS A 113 -2.57 12.33 -33.20
CA LYS A 113 -3.44 11.39 -33.89
C LYS A 113 -4.55 10.90 -32.96
N TYR A 114 -4.25 10.58 -31.69
CA TYR A 114 -5.25 10.22 -30.68
C TYR A 114 -6.24 11.35 -30.45
N ASN A 115 -5.76 12.57 -30.22
CA ASN A 115 -6.64 13.73 -30.08
C ASN A 115 -7.51 13.93 -31.33
N SER A 116 -6.93 13.83 -32.52
CA SER A 116 -7.69 13.96 -33.77
C SER A 116 -8.73 12.86 -33.96
N ASN A 117 -8.46 11.65 -33.49
CA ASN A 117 -9.38 10.53 -33.58
C ASN A 117 -10.51 10.67 -32.56
N LEU A 118 -10.21 11.04 -31.32
CA LEU A 118 -11.22 11.26 -30.26
C LEU A 118 -12.19 12.38 -30.63
N VAL A 119 -11.68 13.51 -31.13
CA VAL A 119 -12.53 14.60 -31.61
C VAL A 119 -13.42 14.12 -32.77
N LYS A 120 -12.87 13.37 -33.73
CA LYS A 120 -13.68 12.81 -34.83
C LYS A 120 -14.76 11.86 -34.34
N THR A 121 -14.43 10.99 -33.40
CA THR A 121 -15.36 10.02 -32.81
C THR A 121 -16.52 10.74 -32.10
N ILE A 122 -16.22 11.75 -31.30
CA ILE A 122 -17.24 12.57 -30.63
C ILE A 122 -18.07 13.34 -31.65
N ASP A 123 -17.44 13.94 -32.66
CA ASP A 123 -18.16 14.62 -33.74
C ASP A 123 -19.06 13.67 -34.53
N MET A 124 -18.67 12.41 -34.70
CA MET A 124 -19.53 11.39 -35.33
C MET A 124 -20.78 11.11 -34.49
N VAL A 125 -20.66 11.09 -33.16
CA VAL A 125 -21.79 10.90 -32.23
C VAL A 125 -22.66 12.16 -32.16
N PHE A 126 -22.07 13.33 -31.94
CA PHE A 126 -22.79 14.59 -31.76
C PHE A 126 -23.46 15.10 -33.04
N ASN A 127 -22.84 14.88 -34.21
CA ASN A 127 -23.39 15.30 -35.49
C ASN A 127 -24.12 14.15 -36.21
N HIS A 128 -24.40 13.04 -35.51
CA HIS A 128 -25.16 11.93 -36.06
C HIS A 128 -26.58 12.37 -36.47
N LYS A 129 -27.18 11.74 -37.49
CA LYS A 129 -28.53 12.06 -38.00
C LYS A 129 -29.64 11.98 -36.94
N ASN A 130 -29.44 11.15 -35.92
CA ASN A 130 -30.35 10.93 -34.79
C ASN A 130 -29.89 11.64 -33.51
N SER A 131 -28.97 12.60 -33.65
CA SER A 131 -28.56 13.51 -32.58
C SER A 131 -29.14 14.89 -32.83
N VAL A 132 -29.64 15.53 -31.77
CA VAL A 132 -30.23 16.88 -31.81
C VAL A 132 -29.41 17.79 -30.92
N VAL A 133 -28.80 18.82 -31.52
CA VAL A 133 -28.06 19.83 -30.78
C VAL A 133 -29.01 20.94 -30.32
N ILE A 134 -29.06 21.19 -29.02
CA ILE A 134 -29.87 22.26 -28.43
C ILE A 134 -29.00 23.51 -28.26
N PRO A 135 -29.31 24.63 -28.94
CA PRO A 135 -28.49 25.83 -28.87
C PRO A 135 -28.61 26.52 -27.51
N CYS A 136 -27.54 27.21 -27.10
CA CYS A 136 -27.58 28.09 -25.94
C CYS A 136 -28.22 29.43 -26.32
N ASP A 137 -29.56 29.46 -26.36
CA ASP A 137 -30.31 30.65 -26.75
C ASP A 137 -30.58 31.61 -25.56
N ASN A 138 -31.16 32.77 -25.88
CA ASN A 138 -31.53 33.78 -24.88
C ASN A 138 -32.58 33.26 -23.89
N PHE A 139 -33.42 32.30 -24.28
CA PHE A 139 -34.44 31.76 -23.38
C PHE A 139 -33.78 30.90 -22.30
N LEU A 140 -32.96 29.92 -22.67
CA LEU A 140 -32.24 29.06 -21.73
C LEU A 140 -31.31 29.88 -20.84
N SER A 141 -30.58 30.85 -21.41
CA SER A 141 -29.71 31.73 -20.63
C SER A 141 -30.47 32.50 -19.54
N ASN A 142 -31.65 33.02 -19.87
CA ASN A 142 -32.51 33.72 -18.90
C ASN A 142 -33.13 32.76 -17.87
N ALA A 143 -33.48 31.54 -18.27
CA ALA A 143 -34.01 30.51 -17.38
C ALA A 143 -32.97 30.09 -16.33
N VAL A 144 -31.71 29.87 -16.76
CA VAL A 144 -30.59 29.56 -15.86
C VAL A 144 -30.35 30.69 -14.87
N MET A 145 -30.38 31.95 -15.32
CA MET A 145 -30.24 33.10 -14.42
C MET A 145 -31.35 33.14 -13.37
N LYS A 146 -32.61 32.88 -13.75
CA LYS A 146 -33.72 32.79 -12.80
C LYS A 146 -33.52 31.64 -11.80
N ARG A 147 -33.18 30.44 -12.28
CA ARG A 147 -32.89 29.27 -11.44
C ARG A 147 -31.83 29.58 -10.39
N ARG A 148 -30.76 30.27 -10.80
CA ARG A 148 -29.69 30.74 -9.89
C ARG A 148 -30.20 31.74 -8.84
N ILE A 149 -30.96 32.75 -9.25
CA ILE A 149 -31.52 33.76 -8.34
C ILE A 149 -32.38 33.10 -7.25
N TYR A 150 -33.17 32.09 -7.63
CA TYR A 150 -34.03 31.34 -6.70
C TYR A 150 -33.32 30.19 -5.99
N LYS A 151 -32.01 30.01 -6.17
CA LYS A 151 -31.20 28.92 -5.58
C LYS A 151 -31.80 27.52 -5.79
N ARG A 152 -32.40 27.29 -6.95
CA ARG A 152 -32.95 25.98 -7.33
C ARG A 152 -31.85 25.07 -7.85
N ALA A 153 -31.99 23.75 -7.69
CA ALA A 153 -31.02 22.77 -8.19
C ALA A 153 -30.71 22.97 -9.69
N PRO A 154 -29.43 23.00 -10.10
CA PRO A 154 -28.25 22.57 -9.33
C PRO A 154 -27.57 23.65 -8.47
N PHE A 155 -28.12 24.87 -8.35
CA PHE A 155 -27.56 25.97 -7.55
C PHE A 155 -27.99 25.96 -6.06
N HIS A 156 -28.57 24.86 -5.58
CA HIS A 156 -29.10 24.74 -4.22
C HIS A 156 -27.99 24.68 -3.15
N LYS A 157 -26.75 24.35 -3.55
CA LYS A 157 -25.57 24.29 -2.67
C LYS A 157 -24.85 25.62 -2.59
N GLU A 158 -24.34 25.95 -1.41
CA GLU A 158 -23.53 27.15 -1.22
C GLU A 158 -22.25 27.10 -2.07
N LYS A 159 -21.89 28.24 -2.69
CA LYS A 159 -20.71 28.44 -3.56
C LYS A 159 -20.70 27.74 -4.93
N LYS A 160 -21.77 27.04 -5.32
CA LYS A 160 -21.82 26.44 -6.67
C LYS A 160 -22.08 27.48 -7.77
N GLU A 161 -21.17 27.57 -8.74
CA GLU A 161 -21.23 28.52 -9.87
C GLU A 161 -21.24 27.87 -11.27
N SER A 162 -21.48 26.55 -11.37
CA SER A 162 -21.53 25.89 -12.69
C SER A 162 -22.77 26.30 -13.49
N TYR A 163 -22.61 27.29 -14.37
CA TYR A 163 -23.64 27.67 -15.34
C TYR A 163 -23.90 26.57 -16.38
N ALA A 164 -22.91 25.70 -16.62
CA ALA A 164 -23.06 24.57 -17.53
C ALA A 164 -24.09 23.57 -17.00
N ASP A 165 -23.99 23.20 -15.73
CA ASP A 165 -24.96 22.32 -15.08
C ASP A 165 -26.37 22.93 -15.10
N GLY A 166 -26.46 24.25 -14.87
CA GLY A 166 -27.71 24.99 -15.00
C GLY A 166 -28.30 24.91 -16.41
N LEU A 167 -27.47 25.06 -17.45
CA LEU A 167 -27.90 24.95 -18.85
C LEU A 167 -28.33 23.51 -19.21
N ILE A 168 -27.66 22.49 -18.68
CA ILE A 168 -28.07 21.09 -18.84
C ILE A 168 -29.44 20.86 -18.20
N THR A 169 -29.65 21.34 -16.97
CA THR A 169 -30.94 21.25 -16.28
C THR A 169 -32.05 21.99 -17.02
N GLU A 170 -31.83 23.23 -17.44
CA GLU A 170 -32.85 23.98 -18.18
C GLU A 170 -33.12 23.40 -19.57
N THR A 171 -32.12 22.77 -20.20
CA THR A 171 -32.33 22.01 -21.44
C THR A 171 -33.24 20.82 -21.17
N LEU A 172 -33.00 20.04 -20.11
CA LEU A 172 -33.83 18.90 -19.72
C LEU A 172 -35.29 19.33 -19.46
N ILE A 173 -35.50 20.41 -18.72
CA ILE A 173 -36.82 20.90 -18.33
C ILE A 173 -37.60 21.43 -19.54
N ASN A 174 -36.94 22.17 -20.43
CA ASN A 174 -37.58 22.87 -21.55
C ASN A 174 -37.45 22.12 -22.88
N LEU A 175 -37.14 20.83 -22.84
CA LEU A 175 -36.93 19.98 -24.02
C LEU A 175 -38.08 20.04 -25.04
N GLY A 176 -39.32 20.14 -24.56
CA GLY A 176 -40.52 20.23 -25.40
C GLY A 176 -40.60 21.48 -26.29
N GLN A 177 -39.79 22.51 -26.03
CA GLN A 177 -39.68 23.68 -26.91
C GLN A 177 -38.81 23.42 -28.15
N TYR A 178 -37.93 22.42 -28.07
CA TYR A 178 -36.94 22.13 -29.10
C TYR A 178 -37.22 20.82 -29.86
N ILE A 179 -37.91 19.88 -29.21
CA ILE A 179 -38.22 18.57 -29.76
C ILE A 179 -39.71 18.26 -29.54
N THR A 180 -40.36 17.68 -30.54
CA THR A 180 -41.72 17.16 -30.39
C THR A 180 -41.68 15.86 -29.58
N LEU A 181 -42.29 15.88 -28.39
CA LEU A 181 -42.36 14.75 -27.47
C LEU A 181 -43.77 14.16 -27.44
N GLU A 182 -43.87 12.85 -27.52
CA GLU A 182 -45.12 12.10 -27.34
C GLU A 182 -45.17 11.45 -25.95
N SER A 183 -46.36 11.15 -25.45
CA SER A 183 -46.50 10.52 -24.12
C SER A 183 -45.92 9.11 -24.02
N SER A 184 -45.69 8.44 -25.15
CA SER A 184 -44.99 7.15 -25.24
C SER A 184 -43.46 7.26 -25.31
N ASP A 185 -42.91 8.46 -25.31
CA ASP A 185 -41.46 8.68 -25.28
C ASP A 185 -40.88 8.53 -23.86
N GLU A 186 -39.57 8.34 -23.78
CA GLU A 186 -38.83 8.24 -22.54
C GLU A 186 -37.53 9.05 -22.66
N ILE A 187 -37.24 9.86 -21.65
CA ILE A 187 -36.02 10.65 -21.55
C ILE A 187 -35.12 10.03 -20.49
N CYS A 188 -33.90 9.64 -20.88
CA CYS A 188 -32.85 9.16 -20.01
C CYS A 188 -31.81 10.27 -19.85
N PHE A 189 -31.78 10.92 -18.69
CA PHE A 189 -30.71 11.83 -18.31
C PHE A 189 -29.58 11.04 -17.66
N VAL A 190 -28.37 11.11 -18.23
CA VAL A 190 -27.22 10.34 -17.76
C VAL A 190 -26.18 11.29 -17.19
N THR A 191 -25.92 11.20 -15.89
CA THR A 191 -24.96 12.06 -15.19
C THR A 191 -24.26 11.30 -14.07
N GLY A 192 -22.94 11.46 -13.96
CA GLY A 192 -22.18 10.96 -12.82
C GLY A 192 -22.31 11.84 -11.58
N ASN A 193 -22.95 13.00 -11.70
CA ASN A 193 -23.03 14.02 -10.65
C ASN A 193 -24.39 13.98 -9.91
N TYR A 194 -24.67 12.84 -9.26
CA TYR A 194 -25.89 12.64 -8.48
C TYR A 194 -26.05 13.69 -7.38
N SER A 195 -24.94 14.23 -6.85
CA SER A 195 -24.97 15.19 -5.77
C SER A 195 -25.71 16.48 -6.15
N ASP A 196 -25.70 16.85 -7.44
CA ASP A 196 -26.21 18.13 -7.91
C ASP A 196 -27.54 18.04 -8.63
N PHE A 197 -27.88 16.85 -9.15
CA PHE A 197 -29.09 16.60 -9.92
C PHE A 197 -30.08 15.65 -9.24
N CYS A 198 -29.65 14.87 -8.23
CA CYS A 198 -30.47 13.84 -7.58
C CYS A 198 -30.74 14.16 -6.09
N VAL A 199 -31.61 13.37 -5.46
CA VAL A 199 -32.10 13.58 -4.08
C VAL A 199 -30.98 13.45 -3.03
N GLY A 200 -29.99 12.57 -3.23
CA GLY A 200 -28.86 12.47 -2.31
C GLY A 200 -28.04 11.19 -2.46
N LYS A 201 -27.23 10.87 -1.43
CA LYS A 201 -26.35 9.70 -1.43
C LYS A 201 -27.10 8.35 -1.40
N GLU A 202 -28.28 8.30 -0.80
CA GLU A 202 -29.08 7.06 -0.68
C GLU A 202 -29.97 6.80 -1.90
N ASP A 203 -30.39 7.87 -2.60
CA ASP A 203 -31.16 7.77 -3.83
C ASP A 203 -30.50 8.59 -4.94
N ARG A 204 -29.61 7.91 -5.66
CA ARG A 204 -28.74 8.52 -6.67
C ARG A 204 -29.37 8.57 -8.05
N THR A 205 -30.53 7.95 -8.28
CA THR A 205 -31.20 7.88 -9.58
C THR A 205 -32.55 8.61 -9.60
N THR A 206 -33.04 9.07 -8.45
CA THR A 206 -34.19 9.97 -8.37
C THR A 206 -33.74 11.43 -8.49
N LEU A 207 -34.29 12.13 -9.48
CA LEU A 207 -34.05 13.57 -9.70
C LEU A 207 -34.48 14.42 -8.50
N HIS A 208 -33.74 15.50 -8.26
CA HIS A 208 -34.04 16.46 -7.21
C HIS A 208 -35.44 17.09 -7.40
N ALA A 209 -36.15 17.33 -6.29
CA ALA A 209 -37.53 17.81 -6.30
C ALA A 209 -37.74 19.09 -7.11
N ASP A 210 -36.81 20.05 -7.04
CA ASP A 210 -36.86 21.27 -7.87
C ASP A 210 -36.95 20.97 -9.37
N ILE A 211 -36.16 20.00 -9.85
CA ILE A 211 -36.12 19.64 -11.27
C ILE A 211 -37.43 18.93 -11.64
N VAL A 212 -37.89 18.01 -10.81
CA VAL A 212 -39.16 17.28 -11.03
C VAL A 212 -40.36 18.23 -11.05
N ASN A 213 -40.42 19.16 -10.11
CA ASN A 213 -41.48 20.17 -10.04
C ASN A 213 -41.48 21.06 -11.28
N ASP A 214 -40.31 21.51 -11.73
CA ASP A 214 -40.19 22.36 -12.91
C ASP A 214 -40.55 21.60 -14.22
N ILE A 215 -40.20 20.32 -14.33
CA ILE A 215 -40.63 19.44 -15.43
C ILE A 215 -42.16 19.33 -15.46
N ASN A 216 -42.79 19.14 -14.29
CA ASN A 216 -44.24 19.03 -14.16
C ASN A 216 -44.96 20.36 -14.46
N GLU A 217 -44.40 21.49 -14.04
CA GLU A 217 -44.93 22.83 -14.31
C GLU A 217 -44.89 23.20 -15.80
N VAL A 218 -43.80 22.84 -16.49
CA VAL A 218 -43.65 23.05 -17.94
C VAL A 218 -44.52 22.07 -18.76
N GLY A 219 -44.89 20.93 -18.16
CA GLY A 219 -45.81 19.96 -18.76
C GLY A 219 -45.14 19.03 -19.76
N VAL A 220 -43.93 18.55 -19.48
CA VAL A 220 -43.26 17.54 -20.31
C VAL A 220 -44.12 16.27 -20.35
N PRO A 221 -44.58 15.80 -21.54
CA PRO A 221 -45.62 14.78 -21.64
C PRO A 221 -45.13 13.35 -21.41
N CYS A 222 -43.82 13.15 -21.26
CA CYS A 222 -43.14 11.87 -21.26
C CYS A 222 -42.33 11.63 -19.99
N LYS A 223 -42.02 10.34 -19.70
CA LYS A 223 -41.29 9.96 -18.49
C LYS A 223 -39.81 10.38 -18.57
N VAL A 224 -39.28 10.93 -17.48
CA VAL A 224 -37.85 11.23 -17.31
C VAL A 224 -37.24 10.29 -16.27
N LYS A 225 -36.09 9.68 -16.61
CA LYS A 225 -35.28 8.83 -15.72
C LYS A 225 -33.87 9.41 -15.61
N CYS A 226 -33.26 9.32 -14.42
CA CYS A 226 -31.84 9.60 -14.23
C CYS A 226 -31.06 8.28 -14.16
N ILE A 227 -29.89 8.25 -14.79
CA ILE A 227 -28.97 7.10 -14.87
C ILE A 227 -27.57 7.63 -14.54
N ASN A 228 -26.76 6.85 -13.84
CA ASN A 228 -25.52 7.40 -13.26
C ASN A 228 -24.25 7.05 -14.03
N THR A 229 -24.27 5.98 -14.83
CA THR A 229 -23.12 5.58 -15.64
C THR A 229 -23.52 5.26 -17.07
N PHE A 230 -22.54 5.36 -17.97
CA PHE A 230 -22.73 4.96 -19.36
C PHE A 230 -22.94 3.44 -19.50
N GLY A 231 -22.26 2.65 -18.67
CA GLY A 231 -22.45 1.20 -18.59
C GLY A 231 -23.89 0.82 -18.22
N GLU A 232 -24.50 1.46 -17.23
CA GLU A 232 -25.91 1.21 -16.84
C GLU A 232 -26.88 1.50 -17.99
N LEU A 233 -26.66 2.60 -18.71
CA LEU A 233 -27.48 2.97 -19.85
C LEU A 233 -27.51 1.85 -20.90
N ILE A 234 -26.34 1.34 -21.32
CA ILE A 234 -26.25 0.33 -22.38
C ILE A 234 -26.63 -1.06 -21.87
N GLY A 235 -26.05 -1.50 -20.75
CA GLY A 235 -26.15 -2.86 -20.23
C GLY A 235 -27.51 -3.22 -19.63
N LYS A 236 -28.23 -2.23 -19.09
CA LYS A 236 -29.51 -2.44 -18.40
C LYS A 236 -30.67 -1.73 -19.09
N GLU A 237 -30.63 -0.40 -19.20
CA GLU A 237 -31.78 0.38 -19.70
C GLU A 237 -32.02 0.23 -21.21
N LEU A 238 -30.96 0.02 -22.00
CA LEU A 238 -31.02 -0.20 -23.44
C LEU A 238 -30.83 -1.68 -23.82
N LYS A 239 -30.82 -2.60 -22.88
CA LYS A 239 -30.56 -4.04 -23.13
C LYS A 239 -31.45 -4.65 -24.21
N ASP A 240 -32.73 -4.31 -24.22
CA ASP A 240 -33.67 -4.82 -25.22
C ASP A 240 -33.51 -4.11 -26.58
N ASN A 241 -33.14 -2.83 -26.58
CA ASN A 241 -32.77 -2.10 -27.78
C ASN A 241 -31.47 -2.65 -28.40
N VAL A 242 -30.50 -3.04 -27.57
CA VAL A 242 -29.24 -3.69 -27.94
C VAL A 242 -29.49 -5.05 -28.60
N LYS A 243 -30.38 -5.86 -28.02
CA LYS A 243 -30.82 -7.14 -28.62
C LYS A 243 -31.56 -6.94 -29.95
N THR A 244 -32.43 -5.93 -30.02
CA THR A 244 -33.17 -5.59 -31.24
C THR A 244 -32.23 -5.09 -32.35
N ALA A 245 -31.15 -4.39 -31.97
CA ALA A 245 -30.08 -3.92 -32.86
C ALA A 245 -29.09 -5.01 -33.30
N ASN A 246 -29.36 -6.29 -33.01
CA ASN A 246 -28.55 -7.46 -33.42
C ASN A 246 -27.11 -7.45 -32.86
N LEU A 247 -26.92 -7.02 -31.61
CA LEU A 247 -25.67 -7.23 -30.87
C LEU A 247 -25.68 -8.64 -30.25
N SER A 248 -24.57 -9.39 -30.34
CA SER A 248 -24.52 -10.81 -29.92
C SER A 248 -24.74 -10.98 -28.41
N ASP A 249 -25.37 -12.09 -27.99
CA ASP A 249 -25.62 -12.36 -26.56
C ASP A 249 -24.34 -12.44 -25.70
N GLU A 250 -23.20 -12.75 -26.31
CA GLU A 250 -21.88 -12.78 -25.66
C GLU A 250 -21.42 -11.37 -25.27
N PHE A 251 -21.69 -10.40 -26.15
CA PHE A 251 -21.38 -8.99 -25.96
C PHE A 251 -22.20 -8.34 -24.83
N ALA A 252 -23.48 -8.72 -24.70
CA ALA A 252 -24.33 -8.24 -23.61
C ALA A 252 -23.92 -8.79 -22.24
N LYS A 253 -23.25 -9.94 -22.17
CA LYS A 253 -22.71 -10.50 -20.93
C LYS A 253 -21.45 -9.78 -20.48
N GLU A 254 -20.56 -9.43 -21.42
CA GLU A 254 -19.33 -8.68 -21.13
C GLU A 254 -19.65 -7.31 -20.51
N LEU A 255 -20.62 -6.58 -21.09
CA LEU A 255 -21.17 -5.34 -20.53
C LEU A 255 -21.75 -5.49 -19.11
N GLN A 256 -22.40 -6.61 -18.83
CA GLN A 256 -23.01 -6.86 -17.52
C GLN A 256 -21.94 -7.09 -16.44
N ILE A 257 -20.88 -7.83 -16.77
CA ILE A 257 -19.76 -8.07 -15.85
C ILE A 257 -19.06 -6.76 -15.50
N GLN A 258 -18.82 -5.91 -16.50
CA GLN A 258 -18.22 -4.59 -16.29
C GLN A 258 -19.08 -3.70 -15.39
N TYR A 259 -20.40 -3.67 -15.61
CA TYR A 259 -21.31 -2.93 -14.74
C TYR A 259 -21.24 -3.40 -13.27
N GLU A 260 -21.14 -4.71 -13.04
CA GLU A 260 -21.01 -5.26 -11.70
C GLU A 260 -19.68 -4.87 -11.03
N GLU A 261 -18.59 -4.77 -11.81
CA GLU A 261 -17.28 -4.28 -11.32
C GLU A 261 -17.31 -2.77 -11.00
N GLU A 262 -17.95 -1.95 -11.85
CA GLU A 262 -18.14 -0.52 -11.61
C GLU A 262 -18.91 -0.24 -10.32
N MET A 263 -20.00 -0.97 -10.09
CA MET A 263 -20.82 -0.81 -8.90
C MET A 263 -20.04 -1.16 -7.64
N LYS A 264 -19.24 -2.23 -7.66
CA LYS A 264 -18.38 -2.61 -6.53
C LYS A 264 -17.35 -1.54 -6.19
N GLN A 265 -16.70 -0.95 -7.20
CA GLN A 265 -15.74 0.14 -6.97
C GLN A 265 -16.42 1.38 -6.37
N PHE A 266 -17.60 1.72 -6.88
CA PHE A 266 -18.37 2.84 -6.37
C PHE A 266 -18.82 2.60 -4.93
N GLU A 267 -19.33 1.42 -4.60
CA GLU A 267 -19.68 1.02 -3.23
C GLU A 267 -18.48 1.10 -2.28
N SER A 268 -17.31 0.59 -2.68
CA SER A 268 -16.08 0.69 -1.89
C SER A 268 -15.71 2.14 -1.59
N TYR A 269 -15.77 3.03 -2.60
CA TYR A 269 -15.44 4.45 -2.43
C TYR A 269 -16.33 5.14 -1.37
N PHE A 270 -17.64 4.85 -1.35
CA PHE A 270 -18.50 5.43 -0.31
C PHE A 270 -18.29 4.81 1.05
N ARG A 271 -18.04 3.51 1.09
CA ARG A 271 -17.71 2.83 2.34
C ARG A 271 -16.49 3.48 2.99
N ASP A 272 -15.43 3.70 2.22
CA ASP A 272 -14.23 4.38 2.72
C ASP A 272 -14.51 5.83 3.15
N MET A 273 -15.34 6.58 2.41
CA MET A 273 -15.76 7.93 2.84
C MET A 273 -16.50 7.94 4.18
N ASP A 274 -17.39 6.97 4.40
CA ASP A 274 -18.18 6.89 5.63
C ASP A 274 -17.29 6.45 6.82
N ARG A 275 -16.31 5.56 6.56
CA ARG A 275 -15.27 5.19 7.53
C ARG A 275 -14.41 6.38 7.93
N GLU A 276 -13.87 7.11 6.96
CA GLU A 276 -13.05 8.31 7.20
C GLU A 276 -13.82 9.37 7.99
N SER A 277 -15.14 9.48 7.79
CA SER A 277 -15.97 10.43 8.55
C SER A 277 -16.07 10.13 10.05
N ALA A 278 -15.74 8.89 10.44
CA ALA A 278 -15.71 8.40 11.81
C ALA A 278 -14.28 8.16 12.31
N ASP A 279 -13.27 8.76 11.67
CA ASP A 279 -11.85 8.57 11.94
C ASP A 279 -11.36 7.10 11.81
N LEU A 280 -12.09 6.27 11.06
CA LEU A 280 -11.68 4.90 10.72
C LEU A 280 -10.82 4.88 9.45
N THR A 281 -9.90 3.93 9.38
CA THR A 281 -8.98 3.76 8.24
C THR A 281 -9.72 3.19 7.03
N PRO A 282 -9.51 3.71 5.81
CA PRO A 282 -9.96 3.06 4.58
C PRO A 282 -9.49 1.61 4.49
N MET A 283 -10.28 0.75 3.86
CA MET A 283 -9.96 -0.69 3.80
C MET A 283 -8.61 -0.98 3.12
N ASN A 284 -8.22 -0.16 2.16
CA ASN A 284 -6.95 -0.27 1.46
C ASN A 284 -5.78 0.46 2.16
N GLY A 285 -6.03 1.14 3.29
CA GLY A 285 -5.03 1.95 4.00
C GLY A 285 -4.40 1.26 5.21
N TYR A 286 -4.83 0.03 5.56
CA TYR A 286 -4.32 -0.67 6.74
C TYR A 286 -2.85 -1.07 6.63
N THR A 287 -2.36 -1.36 5.42
CA THR A 287 -0.94 -1.61 5.18
C THR A 287 -0.09 -0.42 5.59
N ASP A 288 -0.35 0.75 5.01
CA ASP A 288 0.38 1.99 5.33
C ASP A 288 0.27 2.32 6.83
N LYS A 289 -0.92 2.14 7.43
CA LYS A 289 -1.14 2.40 8.86
C LYS A 289 -0.32 1.49 9.77
N LEU A 290 -0.21 0.20 9.44
CA LEU A 290 0.55 -0.76 10.24
C LEU A 290 2.06 -0.51 10.11
N GLU A 291 2.56 -0.22 8.91
CA GLU A 291 3.96 0.16 8.69
C GLU A 291 4.33 1.44 9.47
N ASP A 292 3.51 2.48 9.37
CA ASP A 292 3.72 3.73 10.11
C ASP A 292 3.64 3.52 11.63
N ASN A 293 2.70 2.69 12.10
CA ASN A 293 2.54 2.40 13.52
C ASN A 293 3.71 1.59 14.08
N LEU A 294 4.21 0.60 13.32
CA LEU A 294 5.33 -0.25 13.71
C LEU A 294 6.56 0.58 14.06
N ILE A 295 6.94 1.55 13.22
CA ILE A 295 8.11 2.42 13.40
C ILE A 295 8.08 3.17 14.74
N SER A 296 6.88 3.53 15.20
CA SER A 296 6.67 4.29 16.45
C SER A 296 6.22 3.44 17.63
N SER A 297 6.17 2.12 17.47
CA SER A 297 5.64 1.21 18.47
C SER A 297 6.62 0.98 19.63
N ASP A 298 6.08 0.81 20.83
CA ASP A 298 6.86 0.40 22.01
C ASP A 298 7.57 -0.93 21.75
N PHE A 299 6.95 -1.82 20.95
CA PHE A 299 7.55 -3.07 20.49
C PHE A 299 8.89 -2.88 19.77
N VAL A 300 8.96 -2.03 18.75
CA VAL A 300 10.23 -1.79 18.02
C VAL A 300 11.25 -1.15 18.96
N SER A 301 10.82 -0.19 19.78
CA SER A 301 11.70 0.45 20.77
C SER A 301 12.33 -0.58 21.71
N ASP A 302 11.53 -1.47 22.29
CA ASP A 302 11.98 -2.46 23.27
C ASP A 302 12.90 -3.51 22.63
N ILE A 303 12.56 -4.03 21.44
CA ILE A 303 13.40 -5.03 20.76
C ILE A 303 14.72 -4.42 20.29
N VAL A 304 14.69 -3.21 19.72
CA VAL A 304 15.91 -2.53 19.28
C VAL A 304 16.80 -2.19 20.48
N GLU A 305 16.24 -1.80 21.63
CA GLU A 305 17.02 -1.61 22.87
C GLU A 305 17.77 -2.90 23.26
N LYS A 306 17.13 -4.07 23.15
CA LYS A 306 17.79 -5.37 23.40
C LYS A 306 18.88 -5.68 22.37
N PHE A 307 18.67 -5.34 21.10
CA PHE A 307 19.68 -5.52 20.06
C PHE A 307 20.89 -4.61 20.27
N GLU A 308 20.66 -3.35 20.64
CA GLU A 308 21.72 -2.41 21.03
C GLU A 308 22.48 -2.90 22.25
N GLU A 309 21.79 -3.46 23.25
CA GLU A 309 22.43 -4.03 24.43
C GLU A 309 23.36 -5.20 24.09
N LEU A 310 22.93 -6.13 23.24
CA LEU A 310 23.79 -7.21 22.72
C LEU A 310 24.98 -6.67 21.93
N ASN A 311 24.74 -5.72 21.02
CA ASN A 311 25.81 -5.09 20.25
C ASN A 311 26.86 -4.43 21.16
N ASN A 312 26.44 -3.74 22.22
CA ASN A 312 27.35 -3.13 23.20
C ASN A 312 28.18 -4.17 23.97
N ILE A 313 27.60 -5.34 24.27
CA ILE A 313 28.33 -6.45 24.90
C ILE A 313 29.42 -6.97 23.96
N TYR A 314 29.10 -7.17 22.67
CA TYR A 314 30.08 -7.61 21.68
C TYR A 314 31.21 -6.59 21.49
N GLU A 315 30.86 -5.29 21.43
CA GLU A 315 31.84 -4.20 21.32
C GLU A 315 32.72 -4.07 22.56
N THR A 316 32.26 -4.43 23.76
CA THR A 316 33.07 -4.38 24.98
C THR A 316 34.30 -5.29 24.84
N ILE A 317 34.12 -6.49 24.30
CA ILE A 317 35.22 -7.43 24.06
C ILE A 317 36.18 -6.91 22.98
N GLU A 318 35.65 -6.29 21.92
CA GLU A 318 36.46 -5.67 20.87
C GLU A 318 37.32 -4.52 21.41
N ASN A 319 36.72 -3.63 22.19
CA ASN A 319 37.36 -2.40 22.67
C ASN A 319 38.43 -2.64 23.74
N GLU A 320 38.22 -3.62 24.62
CA GLU A 320 39.15 -3.92 25.72
C GLU A 320 40.39 -4.71 25.26
N GLY A 321 40.41 -5.19 24.01
CA GLY A 321 41.60 -5.77 23.38
C GLY A 321 42.09 -7.07 24.02
N TYR A 322 41.20 -7.87 24.63
CA TYR A 322 41.57 -9.10 25.32
C TYR A 322 42.22 -10.15 24.41
N ASN A 323 41.90 -10.13 23.11
CA ASN A 323 42.58 -10.96 22.11
C ASN A 323 44.10 -10.73 22.09
N VAL A 324 44.55 -9.48 22.27
CA VAL A 324 45.97 -9.11 22.30
C VAL A 324 46.67 -9.76 23.51
N ILE A 325 46.01 -9.79 24.67
CA ILE A 325 46.58 -10.40 25.89
C ILE A 325 46.89 -11.88 25.65
N TYR A 326 45.94 -12.63 25.08
CA TYR A 326 46.14 -14.05 24.84
C TYR A 326 47.21 -14.32 23.78
N GLU A 327 47.30 -13.47 22.73
CA GLU A 327 48.41 -13.49 21.76
C GLU A 327 49.76 -13.22 22.41
N GLU A 328 49.87 -12.18 23.23
CA GLU A 328 51.11 -11.82 23.92
C GLU A 328 51.58 -12.92 24.88
N LEU A 329 50.67 -13.49 25.67
CA LEU A 329 50.95 -14.61 26.57
C LEU A 329 51.44 -15.85 25.81
N ARG A 330 50.84 -16.12 24.66
CA ARG A 330 51.23 -17.23 23.80
C ARG A 330 52.63 -17.03 23.19
N ASP A 331 52.90 -15.84 22.69
CA ASP A 331 54.21 -15.48 22.14
C ASP A 331 55.31 -15.44 23.23
N MET A 332 54.96 -15.00 24.43
CA MET A 332 55.81 -15.08 25.61
C MET A 332 56.20 -16.53 25.90
N LEU A 333 55.23 -17.46 25.95
CA LEU A 333 55.49 -18.89 26.17
C LEU A 333 56.41 -19.49 25.09
N ILE A 334 56.21 -19.14 23.81
CA ILE A 334 57.02 -19.65 22.70
C ILE A 334 58.46 -19.13 22.74
N SER A 335 58.64 -17.86 23.12
CA SER A 335 59.95 -17.20 23.15
C SER A 335 60.76 -17.44 24.43
N THR A 336 60.12 -18.02 25.46
CA THR A 336 60.74 -18.29 26.76
C THR A 336 61.77 -19.41 26.72
N ARG A 337 62.85 -19.26 27.49
CA ARG A 337 63.88 -20.30 27.61
C ARG A 337 63.36 -21.48 28.42
N ALA A 338 63.75 -22.69 28.07
CA ALA A 338 63.31 -23.91 28.77
C ALA A 338 63.54 -23.90 30.30
N SER A 339 64.54 -23.15 30.79
CA SER A 339 64.81 -22.99 32.23
C SER A 339 63.84 -22.06 32.98
N GLU A 340 63.05 -21.27 32.25
CA GLU A 340 62.15 -20.23 32.79
C GLU A 340 60.66 -20.65 32.68
N ILE A 341 60.36 -21.71 31.90
CA ILE A 341 58.99 -22.21 31.68
C ILE A 341 58.29 -22.59 32.98
N SER A 342 58.98 -23.20 33.94
CA SER A 342 58.38 -23.59 35.23
C SER A 342 57.87 -22.38 36.02
N GLY A 343 58.57 -21.23 35.95
CA GLY A 343 58.11 -20.00 36.58
C GLY A 343 56.85 -19.45 35.91
N ILE A 344 56.80 -19.45 34.57
CA ILE A 344 55.61 -19.02 33.83
C ILE A 344 54.39 -19.90 34.13
N LEU A 345 54.58 -21.22 34.21
CA LEU A 345 53.50 -22.14 34.57
C LEU A 345 53.02 -21.95 36.01
N GLU A 346 53.88 -21.51 36.92
CA GLU A 346 53.50 -21.10 38.28
C GLU A 346 52.60 -19.86 38.25
N GLU A 347 52.90 -18.88 37.39
CA GLU A 347 52.05 -17.71 37.21
C GLU A 347 50.67 -18.07 36.62
N PHE A 348 50.62 -18.93 35.60
CA PHE A 348 49.34 -19.45 35.09
C PHE A 348 48.57 -20.22 36.17
N LYS A 349 49.27 -21.02 36.98
CA LYS A 349 48.65 -21.78 38.07
C LYS A 349 47.99 -20.87 39.10
N ASN A 350 48.65 -19.75 39.44
CA ASN A 350 48.11 -18.78 40.40
C ASN A 350 46.79 -18.15 39.94
N VAL A 351 46.56 -18.05 38.63
CA VAL A 351 45.28 -17.61 38.06
C VAL A 351 44.30 -18.78 37.95
N PHE A 352 44.75 -19.92 37.43
CA PHE A 352 43.90 -21.09 37.21
C PHE A 352 43.32 -21.68 38.51
N ASP A 353 44.07 -21.62 39.62
CA ASP A 353 43.59 -22.08 40.92
C ASP A 353 42.50 -21.16 41.53
N GLN A 354 42.23 -19.97 40.94
CA GLN A 354 41.19 -19.03 41.42
C GLN A 354 39.79 -19.42 40.97
N SER A 355 39.64 -20.14 39.86
CA SER A 355 38.34 -20.60 39.37
C SER A 355 38.34 -22.08 39.02
N SER A 356 37.29 -22.78 39.43
CA SER A 356 37.08 -24.18 39.05
C SER A 356 36.73 -24.37 37.56
N SER A 357 36.38 -23.30 36.83
CA SER A 357 36.16 -23.34 35.37
C SER A 357 37.47 -23.38 34.57
N LEU A 358 38.60 -23.02 35.19
CA LEU A 358 39.90 -22.96 34.54
C LEU A 358 40.65 -24.31 34.57
N PRO A 359 41.63 -24.52 33.67
CA PRO A 359 42.38 -25.77 33.60
C PRO A 359 43.19 -26.04 34.88
N ASN A 360 43.23 -27.29 35.32
CA ASN A 360 44.08 -27.66 36.44
C ASN A 360 45.48 -28.07 35.95
N ILE A 361 46.50 -27.36 36.44
CA ILE A 361 47.91 -27.65 36.14
C ILE A 361 48.73 -27.83 37.43
N GLY A 362 49.74 -28.69 37.34
CA GLY A 362 50.63 -29.05 38.44
C GLY A 362 50.07 -30.15 39.33
N SER A 363 50.79 -31.27 39.44
CA SER A 363 50.39 -32.36 40.34
C SER A 363 50.63 -31.96 41.80
N GLY A 364 49.59 -32.01 42.64
CA GLY A 364 49.62 -31.55 44.04
C GLY A 364 50.55 -32.29 45.01
N LEU A 365 51.60 -32.95 44.54
CA LEU A 365 52.55 -33.73 45.37
C LEU A 365 54.04 -33.52 45.03
N LEU A 366 54.40 -32.93 43.88
CA LEU A 366 55.79 -32.61 43.51
C LEU A 366 55.81 -31.30 42.72
N GLU A 367 56.72 -30.38 43.08
CA GLU A 367 56.93 -29.03 42.50
C GLU A 367 57.39 -29.03 41.02
N ASP A 368 57.19 -30.12 40.27
CA ASP A 368 57.65 -30.25 38.89
C ASP A 368 56.46 -30.19 37.92
N PHE A 369 56.37 -29.09 37.16
CA PHE A 369 55.50 -28.99 36.00
C PHE A 369 55.92 -29.97 34.91
N THR A 370 54.94 -30.56 34.23
CA THR A 370 55.12 -31.54 33.18
C THR A 370 54.96 -30.92 31.78
N VAL A 371 55.36 -31.65 30.75
CA VAL A 371 55.09 -31.29 29.35
C VAL A 371 53.57 -31.28 29.06
N GLU A 372 52.80 -32.07 29.82
CA GLU A 372 51.34 -32.09 29.72
C GLU A 372 50.73 -30.79 30.25
N ASP A 373 51.23 -30.26 31.37
CA ASP A 373 50.81 -28.94 31.91
C ASP A 373 51.06 -27.81 30.90
N LEU A 374 52.22 -27.82 30.23
CA LEU A 374 52.52 -26.85 29.17
C LEU A 374 51.56 -26.98 27.98
N THR A 375 51.19 -28.21 27.61
CA THR A 375 50.24 -28.48 26.53
C THR A 375 48.85 -27.97 26.89
N ILE A 376 48.40 -28.18 28.14
CA ILE A 376 47.12 -27.67 28.66
C ILE A 376 47.04 -26.15 28.55
N VAL A 377 48.09 -25.42 28.95
CA VAL A 377 48.12 -23.95 28.85
C VAL A 377 48.06 -23.49 27.39
N PHE A 378 48.82 -24.11 26.48
CA PHE A 378 48.77 -23.77 25.06
C PHE A 378 47.38 -24.03 24.45
N GLU A 379 46.78 -25.19 24.74
CA GLU A 379 45.44 -25.52 24.25
C GLU A 379 44.39 -24.55 24.81
N TRP A 380 44.52 -24.14 26.07
CA TRP A 380 43.65 -23.15 26.67
C TRP A 380 43.79 -21.78 26.00
N LEU A 381 45.01 -21.27 25.80
CA LEU A 381 45.25 -20.00 25.09
C LEU A 381 44.71 -20.03 23.66
N ASP A 382 44.96 -21.12 22.92
CA ASP A 382 44.44 -21.31 21.57
C ASP A 382 42.89 -21.31 21.56
N ASN A 383 42.25 -21.91 22.56
CA ASN A 383 40.79 -21.90 22.69
C ASN A 383 40.26 -20.50 23.04
N GLN A 384 40.93 -19.74 23.91
CA GLN A 384 40.53 -18.37 24.22
C GLN A 384 40.64 -17.45 23.01
N GLN A 385 41.71 -17.57 22.23
CA GLN A 385 41.83 -16.82 20.97
C GLN A 385 40.71 -17.17 19.98
N ARG A 386 40.34 -18.44 19.86
CA ARG A 386 39.22 -18.85 19.01
C ARG A 386 37.90 -18.28 19.50
N LEU A 387 37.66 -18.28 20.81
CA LEU A 387 36.47 -17.68 21.41
C LEU A 387 36.40 -16.18 21.08
N MET A 388 37.47 -15.42 21.34
CA MET A 388 37.52 -13.98 21.05
C MET A 388 37.29 -13.68 19.57
N ASN A 389 37.95 -14.43 18.67
CA ASN A 389 37.74 -14.26 17.24
C ASN A 389 36.30 -14.59 16.81
N ALA A 390 35.70 -15.63 17.40
CA ALA A 390 34.31 -15.98 17.11
C ALA A 390 33.32 -14.88 17.54
N ILE A 391 33.61 -14.16 18.63
CA ILE A 391 32.80 -13.01 19.09
C ILE A 391 32.98 -11.82 18.15
N LEU A 392 34.21 -11.53 17.73
CA LEU A 392 34.51 -10.45 16.77
C LEU A 392 33.89 -10.68 15.39
N ASP A 393 33.66 -11.94 15.03
CA ASP A 393 33.00 -12.34 13.77
C ASP A 393 31.46 -12.29 13.85
N ILE A 394 30.86 -11.91 15.00
CA ILE A 394 29.41 -11.76 15.13
C ILE A 394 28.96 -10.49 14.41
N ASP A 395 28.01 -10.64 13.48
CA ASP A 395 27.38 -9.51 12.80
C ASP A 395 26.56 -8.66 13.78
N LYS A 396 26.67 -7.33 13.67
CA LYS A 396 25.87 -6.40 14.47
C LYS A 396 24.38 -6.53 14.12
N LEU A 397 23.56 -6.50 15.16
CA LEU A 397 22.10 -6.53 15.02
C LEU A 397 21.57 -5.18 14.51
N PRO A 398 20.48 -5.18 13.72
CA PRO A 398 19.94 -3.98 13.10
C PRO A 398 19.30 -3.02 14.12
N ASP A 399 19.18 -1.75 13.73
CA ASP A 399 18.53 -0.67 14.50
C ASP A 399 17.07 -0.43 14.08
N ASN A 400 16.54 -1.27 13.18
CA ASN A 400 15.17 -1.21 12.69
C ASN A 400 14.61 -2.61 12.42
N ILE A 401 13.28 -2.71 12.35
CA ILE A 401 12.53 -3.94 12.08
C ILE A 401 11.35 -3.58 11.19
N GLU A 402 11.18 -4.32 10.10
CA GLU A 402 10.05 -4.23 9.16
C GLU A 402 9.26 -5.55 9.13
N TYR A 403 8.01 -5.49 8.66
CA TYR A 403 7.23 -6.72 8.43
C TYR A 403 7.89 -7.60 7.37
N GLY A 404 7.98 -8.90 7.63
CA GLY A 404 8.68 -9.87 6.79
C GLY A 404 10.16 -10.05 7.15
N ASP A 405 10.70 -9.27 8.10
CA ASP A 405 12.09 -9.39 8.49
C ASP A 405 12.41 -10.68 9.25
N THR A 406 13.63 -11.15 9.05
CA THR A 406 14.24 -12.21 9.86
C THR A 406 15.64 -11.79 10.28
N VAL A 407 15.83 -11.66 11.59
CA VAL A 407 17.10 -11.28 12.23
C VAL A 407 17.74 -12.52 12.85
N GLU A 408 19.01 -12.76 12.53
CA GLU A 408 19.80 -13.84 13.12
C GLU A 408 20.57 -13.31 14.33
N ILE A 409 20.40 -13.97 15.47
CA ILE A 409 21.02 -13.58 16.76
C ILE A 409 21.87 -14.76 17.23
N LYS A 410 23.04 -14.48 17.83
CA LYS A 410 23.90 -15.51 18.43
C LYS A 410 23.67 -15.58 19.93
N ASP A 411 23.45 -16.78 20.46
CA ASP A 411 23.54 -17.01 21.92
C ASP A 411 25.01 -17.10 22.38
N SER A 412 25.23 -17.18 23.69
CA SER A 412 26.56 -17.27 24.31
C SER A 412 27.34 -18.54 23.92
N GLU A 413 26.64 -19.58 23.43
CA GLU A 413 27.20 -20.82 22.90
C GLU A 413 27.43 -20.77 21.37
N PHE A 414 27.20 -19.60 20.73
CA PHE A 414 27.28 -19.37 19.28
C PHE A 414 26.26 -20.13 18.44
N ASN A 415 25.21 -20.67 19.04
CA ASN A 415 24.05 -21.17 18.30
C ASN A 415 23.29 -20.00 17.69
N THR A 416 22.63 -20.26 16.56
CA THR A 416 21.87 -19.23 15.84
C THR A 416 20.41 -19.29 16.25
N LEU A 417 19.93 -18.18 16.80
CA LEU A 417 18.53 -17.88 17.02
C LEU A 417 18.03 -17.03 15.86
N LYS A 418 16.74 -17.16 15.55
CA LYS A 418 16.06 -16.45 14.46
C LYS A 418 14.86 -15.75 15.02
N PHE A 419 14.94 -14.44 15.11
CA PHE A 419 13.79 -13.59 15.35
C PHE A 419 13.12 -13.30 13.99
N SER A 420 11.82 -13.52 13.88
CA SER A 420 11.06 -13.30 12.65
C SER A 420 9.74 -12.61 12.94
N LEU A 421 9.42 -11.59 12.14
CA LEU A 421 8.12 -10.93 12.06
C LEU A 421 7.50 -11.29 10.71
N ASP A 422 6.32 -11.89 10.70
CA ASP A 422 5.69 -12.37 9.46
C ASP A 422 5.37 -11.22 8.48
N ASP A 423 5.28 -11.56 7.20
CA ASP A 423 4.90 -10.65 6.12
C ASP A 423 3.51 -10.04 6.35
N LEU A 424 3.33 -8.80 5.87
CA LEU A 424 2.07 -8.09 5.95
C LEU A 424 1.10 -8.58 4.86
N ILE A 425 0.40 -9.67 5.15
CA ILE A 425 -0.67 -10.23 4.31
C ILE A 425 -1.99 -10.07 5.04
N LEU A 426 -2.75 -9.04 4.67
CA LEU A 426 -4.01 -8.67 5.32
C LEU A 426 -5.22 -8.99 4.43
N PHE A 427 -6.33 -9.36 5.06
CA PHE A 427 -7.63 -9.50 4.42
C PHE A 427 -8.71 -8.67 5.16
N PRO A 428 -8.61 -7.33 5.13
CA PRO A 428 -9.44 -6.47 5.97
C PRO A 428 -10.94 -6.70 5.77
N GLU A 429 -11.64 -7.01 6.85
CA GLU A 429 -13.09 -7.14 6.89
C GLU A 429 -13.65 -6.40 8.11
N GLU A 430 -14.75 -5.66 7.93
CA GLU A 430 -15.32 -4.85 9.02
C GLU A 430 -15.74 -5.69 10.22
N GLY A 431 -15.27 -5.28 11.41
CA GLY A 431 -15.57 -5.94 12.67
C GLY A 431 -14.80 -7.24 12.90
N THR A 432 -13.83 -7.56 12.05
CA THR A 432 -12.92 -8.69 12.27
C THR A 432 -11.58 -8.21 12.82
N SER A 433 -10.77 -9.17 13.25
CA SER A 433 -9.38 -8.94 13.65
C SER A 433 -8.50 -9.98 12.98
N GLU A 434 -7.26 -9.59 12.68
CA GLU A 434 -6.21 -10.46 12.13
C GLU A 434 -4.96 -10.34 13.00
N ASP A 435 -4.21 -11.45 13.08
CA ASP A 435 -2.97 -11.54 13.84
C ASP A 435 -1.79 -11.77 12.89
N ILE A 436 -0.73 -10.98 13.05
CA ILE A 436 0.56 -11.15 12.37
C ILE A 436 1.52 -11.78 13.39
N ASP A 437 2.05 -12.96 13.09
CA ASP A 437 2.86 -13.71 14.05
C ASP A 437 4.28 -13.14 14.19
N MET A 438 4.79 -13.20 15.42
CA MET A 438 6.20 -12.98 15.75
C MET A 438 6.76 -14.23 16.40
N ARG A 439 8.00 -14.61 16.06
CA ARG A 439 8.60 -15.84 16.60
C ARG A 439 10.08 -15.66 16.85
N LEU A 440 10.55 -16.23 17.95
CA LEU A 440 11.96 -16.46 18.20
C LEU A 440 12.21 -17.97 18.18
N ASN A 441 13.02 -18.44 17.23
CA ASN A 441 13.24 -19.86 16.99
C ASN A 441 14.72 -20.21 17.02
N THR A 442 15.05 -21.44 17.37
CA THR A 442 16.40 -21.98 17.15
C THR A 442 16.64 -22.25 15.67
N ALA A 443 17.90 -22.42 15.26
CA ALA A 443 18.27 -22.81 13.90
C ALA A 443 17.56 -24.10 13.41
N ASN A 444 17.15 -24.98 14.33
CA ASN A 444 16.45 -26.23 14.03
C ASN A 444 14.92 -26.04 13.86
N GLY A 445 14.42 -24.81 14.03
CA GLY A 445 13.00 -24.47 13.93
C GLY A 445 12.19 -24.73 15.19
N GLU A 446 12.84 -24.96 16.34
CA GLU A 446 12.15 -25.04 17.63
C GLU A 446 11.80 -23.63 18.11
N ILE A 447 10.54 -23.42 18.49
CA ILE A 447 10.02 -22.11 18.88
C ILE A 447 10.33 -21.89 20.37
N LEU A 448 11.12 -20.87 20.66
CA LEU A 448 11.48 -20.46 22.02
C LEU A 448 10.45 -19.50 22.61
N ALA A 449 9.97 -18.56 21.81
CA ALA A 449 8.97 -17.58 22.21
C ALA A 449 8.08 -17.17 21.04
N ARG A 450 6.87 -16.68 21.35
CA ARG A 450 5.89 -16.23 20.37
C ARG A 450 5.33 -14.88 20.76
N GLY A 451 5.07 -14.06 19.76
CA GLY A 451 4.31 -12.85 19.90
C GLY A 451 3.35 -12.67 18.72
N SER A 452 2.57 -11.61 18.74
CA SER A 452 1.69 -11.25 17.63
C SER A 452 1.43 -9.74 17.59
N VAL A 453 1.21 -9.21 16.40
CA VAL A 453 0.53 -7.92 16.19
C VAL A 453 -0.93 -8.23 15.86
N SER A 454 -1.84 -7.79 16.71
CA SER A 454 -3.28 -7.95 16.47
C SER A 454 -3.85 -6.64 15.94
N VAL A 455 -4.42 -6.68 14.73
CA VAL A 455 -5.12 -5.56 14.10
C VAL A 455 -6.63 -5.79 14.16
N THR A 456 -7.38 -4.80 14.64
CA THR A 456 -8.84 -4.80 14.64
C THR A 456 -9.35 -3.81 13.62
N TYR A 457 -10.19 -4.30 12.70
CA TYR A 457 -10.80 -3.47 11.66
C TYR A 457 -12.12 -2.90 12.17
N GLY A 458 -12.11 -1.61 12.50
CA GLY A 458 -13.29 -0.93 13.02
C GLY A 458 -14.43 -0.90 12.01
N PHE A 459 -15.64 -0.62 12.49
CA PHE A 459 -16.81 -0.41 11.64
C PHE A 459 -17.73 0.65 12.24
N ILE A 460 -18.58 1.23 11.40
CA ILE A 460 -19.64 2.12 11.84
C ILE A 460 -20.95 1.77 11.13
N LYS A 461 -22.04 1.74 11.90
CA LYS A 461 -23.40 1.59 11.38
C LYS A 461 -24.22 2.79 11.81
N PHE A 462 -24.81 3.46 10.84
CA PHE A 462 -25.75 4.54 11.09
C PHE A 462 -27.16 4.00 11.39
N ASP A 463 -27.88 4.66 12.27
CA ASP A 463 -29.28 4.39 12.56
C ASP A 463 -30.23 5.09 11.56
N GLU A 464 -31.54 4.82 11.67
CA GLU A 464 -32.56 5.37 10.77
C GLU A 464 -32.69 6.90 10.83
N ASP A 465 -32.17 7.54 11.88
CA ASP A 465 -32.16 8.99 12.08
C ASP A 465 -30.84 9.64 11.60
N GLY A 466 -29.90 8.84 11.06
CA GLY A 466 -28.57 9.29 10.62
C GLY A 466 -27.58 9.51 11.77
N GLY A 467 -27.90 9.02 12.97
CA GLY A 467 -27.00 8.94 14.12
C GLY A 467 -26.14 7.67 14.11
N VAL A 468 -25.20 7.55 15.05
CA VAL A 468 -24.37 6.34 15.20
C VAL A 468 -25.15 5.30 16.00
N GLY A 469 -25.50 4.19 15.35
CA GLY A 469 -26.25 3.10 15.98
C GLY A 469 -25.36 2.06 16.66
N ASP A 470 -24.31 1.61 15.97
CA ASP A 470 -23.34 0.60 16.46
C ASP A 470 -21.99 0.85 15.80
N GLY A 471 -20.90 0.51 16.48
CA GLY A 471 -19.57 0.75 15.94
C GLY A 471 -18.44 0.13 16.77
N LEU A 472 -17.30 -0.02 16.11
CA LEU A 472 -16.05 -0.51 16.66
C LEU A 472 -14.93 0.38 16.12
N GLU A 473 -14.04 0.82 17.00
CA GLU A 473 -12.87 1.61 16.60
C GLU A 473 -11.79 0.69 16.01
N ASP A 474 -10.90 1.26 15.19
CA ASP A 474 -9.70 0.56 14.77
C ASP A 474 -8.75 0.42 15.96
N ASP A 475 -8.08 -0.73 16.11
CA ASP A 475 -7.09 -0.94 17.16
C ASP A 475 -5.90 -1.74 16.63
N ILE A 476 -4.71 -1.44 17.15
CA ILE A 476 -3.47 -2.17 16.87
C ILE A 476 -2.81 -2.44 18.22
N SER A 477 -2.61 -3.72 18.52
CA SER A 477 -1.99 -4.15 19.77
C SER A 477 -0.82 -5.09 19.50
N TYR A 478 0.21 -5.00 20.33
CA TYR A 478 1.42 -5.79 20.23
C TYR A 478 1.53 -6.68 21.46
N SER A 479 1.65 -7.98 21.24
CA SER A 479 1.86 -8.98 22.28
C SER A 479 3.25 -9.58 22.07
N TYR A 480 4.25 -9.10 22.81
CA TYR A 480 5.66 -9.46 22.58
C TYR A 480 6.48 -9.71 23.85
N GLU A 481 5.83 -9.72 25.02
CA GLU A 481 6.50 -9.90 26.33
C GLU A 481 7.34 -11.20 26.37
N ASP A 482 6.81 -12.31 25.84
CA ASP A 482 7.52 -13.58 25.78
C ASP A 482 8.81 -13.50 24.92
N ILE A 483 8.80 -12.69 23.86
CA ILE A 483 9.98 -12.48 22.99
C ILE A 483 11.04 -11.68 23.76
N THR A 484 10.62 -10.58 24.41
CA THR A 484 11.55 -9.74 25.20
C THR A 484 12.15 -10.51 26.37
N ASP A 485 11.36 -11.34 27.06
CA ASP A 485 11.85 -12.18 28.15
C ASP A 485 12.87 -13.21 27.67
N ALA A 486 12.63 -13.82 26.50
CA ALA A 486 13.58 -14.75 25.91
C ALA A 486 14.90 -14.07 25.49
N LEU A 487 14.84 -12.84 24.95
CA LEU A 487 16.04 -12.07 24.62
C LEU A 487 16.80 -11.62 25.88
N GLU A 488 16.11 -11.29 26.97
CA GLU A 488 16.75 -10.94 28.25
C GLU A 488 17.57 -12.10 28.83
N VAL A 489 17.09 -13.33 28.67
CA VAL A 489 17.85 -14.54 29.05
C VAL A 489 19.15 -14.61 28.25
N VAL A 490 19.08 -14.44 26.92
CA VAL A 490 20.27 -14.46 26.04
C VAL A 490 21.26 -13.36 26.41
N ILE A 491 20.77 -12.14 26.70
CA ILE A 491 21.60 -11.03 27.17
C ILE A 491 22.29 -11.38 28.49
N SER A 492 21.55 -11.97 29.43
CA SER A 492 22.08 -12.33 30.74
C SER A 492 23.20 -13.37 30.64
N GLU A 493 23.02 -14.38 29.79
CA GLU A 493 24.05 -15.40 29.49
C GLU A 493 25.29 -14.78 28.84
N TRP A 494 25.11 -13.85 27.92
CA TRP A 494 26.22 -13.12 27.32
C TRP A 494 26.98 -12.27 28.33
N LYS A 495 26.28 -11.54 29.20
CA LYS A 495 26.91 -10.75 30.28
C LYS A 495 27.73 -11.62 31.21
N GLU A 496 27.20 -12.77 31.62
CA GLU A 496 27.93 -13.71 32.48
C GLU A 496 29.22 -14.22 31.80
N LEU A 497 29.14 -14.60 30.53
CA LEU A 497 30.31 -15.03 29.76
C LEU A 497 31.35 -13.91 29.63
N VAL A 498 30.93 -12.70 29.29
CA VAL A 498 31.82 -11.56 29.11
C VAL A 498 32.47 -11.16 30.43
N ASP A 499 31.71 -11.07 31.52
CA ASP A 499 32.22 -10.73 32.85
C ASP A 499 33.28 -11.77 33.32
N GLU A 500 33.06 -13.07 33.06
CA GLU A 500 34.06 -14.11 33.36
C GLU A 500 35.34 -13.90 32.55
N GLN A 501 35.23 -13.60 31.25
CA GLN A 501 36.42 -13.35 30.41
C GLN A 501 37.17 -12.09 30.84
N ILE A 502 36.46 -11.03 31.22
CA ILE A 502 37.05 -9.79 31.74
C ILE A 502 37.86 -10.06 33.00
N ASP A 503 37.29 -10.81 33.96
CA ASP A 503 37.95 -11.13 35.22
C ASP A 503 39.24 -11.95 35.00
N ILE A 504 39.17 -13.00 34.17
CA ILE A 504 40.33 -13.82 33.81
C ILE A 504 41.42 -12.97 33.14
N ALA A 505 41.04 -12.13 32.17
CA ALA A 505 41.98 -11.29 31.45
C ALA A 505 42.65 -10.26 32.37
N CYS A 506 41.90 -9.66 33.31
CA CYS A 506 42.44 -8.74 34.31
C CYS A 506 43.44 -9.44 35.23
N GLN A 507 43.12 -10.62 35.74
CA GLN A 507 44.03 -11.40 36.60
C GLN A 507 45.31 -11.77 35.86
N LEU A 508 45.23 -12.15 34.58
CA LEU A 508 46.40 -12.41 33.75
C LEU A 508 47.24 -11.15 33.51
N LYS A 509 46.61 -10.02 33.22
CA LYS A 509 47.32 -8.73 33.07
C LYS A 509 48.10 -8.38 34.34
N GLU A 510 47.48 -8.51 35.50
CA GLU A 510 48.13 -8.24 36.79
C GLU A 510 49.29 -9.20 37.08
N GLN A 511 49.07 -10.50 36.87
CA GLN A 511 50.06 -11.53 37.17
C GLN A 511 51.30 -11.43 36.26
N PHE A 512 51.08 -11.16 34.98
CA PHE A 512 52.13 -11.07 33.96
C PHE A 512 52.67 -9.65 33.74
N GLN A 513 52.14 -8.65 34.44
CA GLN A 513 52.49 -7.23 34.30
C GLN A 513 52.41 -6.75 32.85
N LEU A 514 51.34 -7.15 32.16
CA LEU A 514 51.04 -6.73 30.78
C LEU A 514 50.35 -5.35 30.81
N ASP A 515 50.65 -4.52 29.82
CA ASP A 515 50.14 -3.14 29.71
C ASP A 515 48.67 -3.05 29.24
#